data_AF-A0A0Q9YSW2-F1
#
_entry.id   AF-A0A0Q9YSW2-F1
#
_cell.length_a   1.000
_cell.length_b   1.000
_cell.length_c   1.000
_cell.angle_alpha   90.00
_cell.angle_beta   90.00
_cell.angle_gamma   90.00
#
_symmetry.space_group_name_H-M   'P 1'
#
loop_
_entity.id
_entity.type
_entity.pdbx_description
1 polymer ?
#
loop_
_entity_poly.entity_id
_entity_poly.type
_entity_poly.pdbx_seq_one_letter_code
_entity_poly.pdbx_strand_id
1 'polypeptide(L)'
;MEVCRFYNALAVKKQNFLLCILSLLFSSIIFAQAQTTTAPAPYISDYAKVIDAYVFKQYNELLGQIELNNKLRIEAVIMPDFKNDPPEKVVNYFIEQLSNRQPAPQYSALFIVSLKENYASIHPSTNMEAFYPPAVQDEIIGKVKKEMQGKDYQRVLKEGIGGIVYYFEKNSKNITPKRTLKDLIMDNLILLGLAALFAVVLAVSRRKPQA
;
A
#
# COMPACT_ATOMS: atom_id res chain seq x y z
N MET A 1 -24.56 -58.08 43.05
CA MET A 1 -24.64 -56.60 43.01
C MET A 1 -23.26 -55.99 42.68
N GLU A 2 -22.48 -56.61 41.78
CA GLU A 2 -21.10 -56.18 41.47
C GLU A 2 -20.90 -55.78 39.99
N VAL A 3 -21.82 -56.19 39.10
CA VAL A 3 -21.72 -55.90 37.66
C VAL A 3 -21.95 -54.41 37.35
N CYS A 4 -22.77 -53.70 38.14
CA CYS A 4 -23.03 -52.27 37.93
C CYS A 4 -21.84 -51.35 38.29
N ARG A 5 -20.89 -51.80 39.12
CA ARG A 5 -19.71 -50.98 39.48
C ARG A 5 -18.64 -50.97 38.38
N PHE A 6 -18.58 -52.02 37.56
CA PHE A 6 -17.59 -52.14 36.49
C PHE A 6 -17.89 -51.24 35.28
N TYR A 7 -19.18 -51.05 34.94
CA TYR A 7 -19.59 -50.19 33.83
C TYR A 7 -19.35 -48.69 34.11
N ASN A 8 -19.54 -48.23 35.35
CA ASN A 8 -19.29 -46.84 35.72
C ASN A 8 -17.79 -46.49 35.69
N ALA A 9 -16.90 -47.42 36.04
CA ALA A 9 -15.46 -47.18 36.00
C ALA A 9 -14.90 -47.08 34.57
N LEU A 10 -15.47 -47.84 33.62
CA LEU A 10 -15.08 -47.80 32.20
C LEU A 10 -15.60 -46.55 31.47
N ALA A 11 -16.79 -46.06 31.84
CA ALA A 11 -17.36 -44.84 31.28
C ALA A 11 -16.54 -43.58 31.65
N VAL A 12 -16.13 -43.47 32.93
CA VAL A 12 -15.35 -42.31 33.42
C VAL A 12 -13.94 -42.25 32.81
N LYS A 13 -13.30 -43.42 32.56
CA LYS A 13 -11.99 -43.47 31.88
C LYS A 13 -12.05 -42.99 30.42
N LYS A 14 -13.11 -43.31 29.69
CA LYS A 14 -13.30 -42.84 28.29
C LYS A 14 -13.59 -41.35 28.22
N GLN A 15 -14.33 -40.81 29.19
CA GLN A 15 -14.66 -39.38 29.27
C GLN A 15 -13.42 -38.52 29.56
N ASN A 16 -12.55 -38.96 30.47
CA ASN A 16 -11.30 -38.25 30.77
C ASN A 16 -10.29 -38.29 29.62
N PHE A 17 -10.25 -39.39 28.84
CA PHE A 17 -9.39 -39.48 27.66
C PHE A 17 -9.88 -38.57 26.52
N LEU A 18 -11.20 -38.46 26.32
CA LEU A 18 -11.79 -37.56 25.33
C LEU A 18 -11.57 -36.08 25.69
N LEU A 19 -11.65 -35.72 26.98
CA LEU A 19 -11.35 -34.38 27.48
C LEU A 19 -9.87 -34.00 27.29
N CYS A 20 -8.94 -34.92 27.48
CA CYS A 20 -7.51 -34.68 27.21
C CYS A 20 -7.23 -34.44 25.71
N ILE A 21 -7.82 -35.25 24.82
CA ILE A 21 -7.65 -35.06 23.36
C ILE A 21 -8.30 -33.74 22.90
N LEU A 22 -9.47 -33.38 23.44
CA LEU A 22 -10.10 -32.09 23.15
C LEU A 22 -9.20 -30.94 23.60
N SER A 23 -8.60 -31.02 24.80
CA SER A 23 -7.71 -29.97 25.32
C SER A 23 -6.41 -29.80 24.51
N LEU A 24 -5.87 -30.88 23.95
CA LEU A 24 -4.71 -30.86 23.03
C LEU A 24 -5.06 -30.28 21.65
N LEU A 25 -6.30 -30.46 21.18
CA LEU A 25 -6.79 -29.85 19.94
C LEU A 25 -7.10 -28.35 20.13
N PHE A 26 -7.55 -27.93 21.32
CA PHE A 26 -7.76 -26.51 21.60
C PHE A 26 -6.46 -25.73 21.87
N SER A 27 -5.42 -26.36 22.45
CA SER A 27 -4.13 -25.68 22.65
C SER A 27 -3.35 -25.44 21.35
N SER A 28 -3.62 -26.22 20.30
CA SER A 28 -3.02 -26.04 18.96
C SER A 28 -3.75 -25.00 18.09
N ILE A 29 -4.99 -24.61 18.44
CA ILE A 29 -5.73 -23.55 17.73
C ILE A 29 -5.39 -22.16 18.27
N ILE A 30 -4.98 -22.03 19.54
CA ILE A 30 -4.64 -20.72 20.14
C ILE A 30 -3.31 -20.17 19.62
N PHE A 31 -2.41 -21.02 19.12
CA PHE A 31 -1.10 -20.59 18.58
C PHE A 31 -1.10 -20.25 17.07
N ALA A 32 -2.23 -20.37 16.37
CA ALA A 32 -2.30 -20.05 14.94
C ALA A 32 -2.61 -18.58 14.61
N GLN A 33 -3.01 -17.76 15.59
CA GLN A 33 -3.47 -16.37 15.35
C GLN A 33 -2.66 -15.27 16.04
N ALA A 34 -1.51 -15.59 16.63
CA ALA A 34 -0.56 -14.58 17.10
C ALA A 34 0.54 -14.29 16.06
N GLN A 35 0.22 -14.36 14.76
CA GLN A 35 0.95 -13.52 13.81
C GLN A 35 0.34 -12.14 13.95
N THR A 36 0.92 -11.31 14.82
CA THR A 36 0.77 -9.87 14.71
C THR A 36 1.36 -9.49 13.35
N THR A 37 0.55 -9.56 12.30
CA THR A 37 0.80 -8.84 11.06
C THR A 37 0.74 -7.38 11.44
N THR A 38 1.85 -6.84 11.92
CA THR A 38 2.08 -5.40 11.95
C THR A 38 1.72 -4.92 10.57
N ALA A 39 0.67 -4.08 10.48
CA ALA A 39 0.27 -3.49 9.22
C ALA A 39 1.53 -2.94 8.55
N PRO A 40 1.81 -3.30 7.29
CA PRO A 40 3.02 -2.84 6.62
C PRO A 40 3.07 -1.31 6.73
N ALA A 41 4.23 -0.79 7.15
CA ALA A 41 4.39 0.65 7.27
C ALA A 41 4.02 1.31 5.92
N PRO A 42 3.35 2.47 5.95
CA PRO A 42 2.79 3.08 4.76
C PRO A 42 3.89 3.32 3.71
N TYR A 43 3.52 3.15 2.44
CA TYR A 43 4.35 3.44 1.28
C TYR A 43 4.51 4.94 1.03
N ILE A 44 3.60 5.75 1.56
CA ILE A 44 3.68 7.21 1.51
C ILE A 44 3.97 7.75 2.91
N SER A 45 5.03 8.54 3.03
CA SER A 45 5.36 9.35 4.21
C SER A 45 5.12 10.82 3.89
N ASP A 46 3.92 11.33 4.20
CA ASP A 46 3.54 12.75 3.99
C ASP A 46 3.82 13.59 5.25
N TYR A 47 5.07 14.00 5.42
CA TYR A 47 5.47 14.90 6.51
C TYR A 47 4.97 16.34 6.29
N ALA A 48 4.65 16.72 5.05
CA ALA A 48 4.15 18.04 4.71
C ALA A 48 2.63 18.19 4.98
N LYS A 49 1.91 17.07 5.14
CA LYS A 49 0.45 17.00 5.34
C LYS A 49 -0.33 17.70 4.23
N VAL A 50 0.13 17.50 2.99
CA VAL A 50 -0.45 18.14 1.79
C VAL A 50 -1.31 17.18 0.96
N ILE A 51 -1.29 15.88 1.28
CA ILE A 51 -2.07 14.86 0.61
C ILE A 51 -3.33 14.59 1.44
N ASP A 52 -4.49 14.58 0.80
CA ASP A 52 -5.73 14.25 1.48
C ASP A 52 -5.77 12.77 1.87
N ALA A 53 -6.50 12.47 2.95
CA ALA A 53 -6.56 11.13 3.51
C ALA A 53 -7.12 10.08 2.53
N TYR A 54 -8.01 10.48 1.62
CA TYR A 54 -8.59 9.56 0.64
C TYR A 54 -7.55 9.17 -0.41
N VAL A 55 -6.86 10.13 -1.02
CA VAL A 55 -5.77 9.87 -1.96
C VAL A 55 -4.63 9.12 -1.27
N PHE A 56 -4.25 9.50 -0.06
CA PHE A 56 -3.24 8.79 0.73
C PHE A 56 -3.59 7.30 0.86
N LYS A 57 -4.82 6.97 1.23
CA LYS A 57 -5.29 5.59 1.34
C LYS A 57 -5.25 4.86 -0.01
N GLN A 58 -5.79 5.49 -1.06
CA GLN A 58 -5.83 4.89 -2.41
C GLN A 58 -4.44 4.54 -2.93
N TYR A 59 -3.47 5.44 -2.80
CA TYR A 59 -2.11 5.16 -3.24
C TYR A 59 -1.42 4.09 -2.39
N ASN A 60 -1.62 4.07 -1.07
CA ASN A 60 -1.05 3.02 -0.23
C ASN A 60 -1.61 1.63 -0.60
N GLU A 61 -2.92 1.53 -0.86
CA GLU A 61 -3.55 0.29 -1.33
C GLU A 61 -2.99 -0.16 -2.69
N LEU A 62 -2.88 0.77 -3.64
CA LEU A 62 -2.29 0.52 -4.95
C LEU A 62 -0.83 0.05 -4.85
N LEU A 63 0.01 0.75 -4.08
CA LEU A 63 1.42 0.42 -3.93
C LEU A 63 1.60 -0.95 -3.25
N GLY A 64 0.72 -1.29 -2.31
CA GLY A 64 0.66 -2.64 -1.76
C GLY A 64 0.34 -3.71 -2.81
N GLN A 65 -0.61 -3.45 -3.70
CA GLN A 65 -0.92 -4.37 -4.80
C GLN A 65 0.25 -4.52 -5.78
N ILE A 66 0.95 -3.42 -6.09
CA ILE A 66 2.12 -3.42 -6.97
C ILE A 66 3.26 -4.24 -6.34
N GLU A 67 3.54 -4.08 -5.04
CA GLU A 67 4.56 -4.88 -4.36
C GLU A 67 4.21 -6.38 -4.37
N LEU A 68 2.95 -6.72 -4.10
CA LEU A 68 2.50 -8.11 -4.09
C LEU A 68 2.63 -8.78 -5.46
N ASN A 69 2.18 -8.10 -6.51
CA ASN A 69 2.08 -8.64 -7.87
C ASN A 69 3.41 -8.58 -8.63
N ASN A 70 4.16 -7.49 -8.46
CA ASN A 70 5.29 -7.15 -9.32
C ASN A 70 6.63 -7.22 -8.57
N LYS A 71 6.60 -7.51 -7.26
CA LYS A 71 7.77 -7.46 -6.36
C LYS A 71 8.47 -6.10 -6.38
N LEU A 72 7.71 -5.05 -6.71
CA LEU A 72 8.15 -3.67 -6.80
C LEU A 72 7.64 -2.89 -5.59
N ARG A 73 8.55 -2.44 -4.75
CA ARG A 73 8.27 -1.54 -3.64
C ARG A 73 8.62 -0.10 -4.00
N ILE A 74 7.64 0.80 -3.94
CA ILE A 74 7.88 2.23 -4.11
C ILE A 74 7.61 2.90 -2.78
N GLU A 75 8.57 3.67 -2.27
CA GLU A 75 8.35 4.55 -1.12
C GLU A 75 8.37 6.00 -1.56
N ALA A 76 7.30 6.73 -1.26
CA ALA A 76 7.18 8.14 -1.55
C ALA A 76 7.31 8.95 -0.25
N VAL A 77 8.21 9.93 -0.24
CA VAL A 77 8.45 10.81 0.89
C VAL A 77 8.18 12.25 0.47
N ILE A 78 7.24 12.91 1.15
CA ILE A 78 6.91 14.32 0.91
C ILE A 78 7.29 15.11 2.16
N MET A 79 8.26 15.99 2.02
CA MET A 79 8.75 16.83 3.11
C MET A 79 8.40 18.30 2.87
N PRO A 80 8.03 19.06 3.90
CA PRO A 80 7.84 20.49 3.75
C PRO A 80 9.17 21.20 3.46
N ASP A 81 10.22 20.81 4.19
CA ASP A 81 11.60 21.21 3.98
C ASP A 81 12.59 20.16 4.54
N PHE A 82 13.89 20.34 4.28
CA PHE A 82 14.96 19.48 4.81
C PHE A 82 15.57 20.00 6.11
N LYS A 83 14.96 20.99 6.78
CA LYS A 83 15.44 21.54 8.06
C LYS A 83 16.92 21.92 8.10
N ASN A 84 17.45 22.43 6.98
CA ASN A 84 18.86 22.78 6.76
C ASN A 84 19.84 21.59 6.66
N ASP A 85 19.36 20.35 6.68
CA ASP A 85 20.21 19.22 6.28
C ASP A 85 20.43 19.23 4.77
N PRO A 86 21.62 18.83 4.29
CA PRO A 86 21.86 18.68 2.86
C PRO A 86 20.96 17.58 2.29
N PRO A 87 20.41 17.74 1.06
CA PRO A 87 19.51 16.76 0.45
C PRO A 87 20.03 15.32 0.48
N GLU A 88 21.33 15.14 0.20
CA GLU A 88 21.99 13.83 0.19
C GLU A 88 21.87 13.08 1.52
N LYS A 89 22.03 13.78 2.65
CA LYS A 89 21.92 13.18 3.98
C LYS A 89 20.50 12.67 4.25
N VAL A 90 19.49 13.46 3.87
CA VAL A 90 18.08 13.10 4.03
C VAL A 90 17.72 11.92 3.13
N VAL A 91 18.15 11.97 1.87
CA VAL A 91 17.97 10.89 0.89
C VAL A 91 18.59 9.58 1.40
N ASN A 92 19.84 9.62 1.85
CA ASN A 92 20.56 8.43 2.33
C ASN A 92 19.86 7.78 3.53
N TYR A 93 19.30 8.58 4.46
CA TYR A 93 18.50 8.07 5.57
C TYR A 93 17.31 7.23 5.08
N PHE A 94 16.56 7.71 4.08
CA PHE A 94 15.42 6.96 3.54
C PHE A 94 15.82 5.76 2.68
N ILE A 95 16.95 5.84 1.96
CA ILE A 95 17.51 4.70 1.23
C ILE A 95 17.88 3.58 2.21
N GLU A 96 18.52 3.92 3.33
CA GLU A 96 18.89 2.95 4.37
C GLU A 96 17.64 2.32 5.01
N GLN A 97 16.62 3.12 5.35
CA GLN A 97 15.33 2.63 5.84
C GLN A 97 14.70 1.61 4.86
N LEU A 98 14.66 1.94 3.57
CA LEU A 98 14.11 1.08 2.53
C LEU A 98 14.92 -0.21 2.37
N SER A 99 16.25 -0.13 2.45
CA SER A 99 17.18 -1.27 2.31
C SER A 99 17.12 -2.24 3.51
N ASN A 100 16.82 -1.73 4.71
CA ASN A 100 16.76 -2.51 5.94
C ASN A 100 15.41 -3.22 6.15
N ARG A 101 14.45 -3.10 5.22
CA ARG A 101 13.14 -3.74 5.36
C ARG A 101 13.22 -5.26 5.21
N GLN A 102 12.34 -5.93 5.95
CA GLN A 102 12.17 -7.38 5.92
C GLN A 102 10.71 -7.75 5.61
N PRO A 103 10.46 -8.60 4.60
CA PRO A 103 11.43 -9.12 3.63
C PRO A 103 11.97 -8.00 2.71
N ALA A 104 13.22 -8.13 2.26
CA ALA A 104 13.79 -7.18 1.31
C ALA A 104 13.06 -7.29 -0.04
N PRO A 105 12.56 -6.18 -0.60
CA PRO A 105 11.89 -6.19 -1.89
C PRO A 105 12.88 -6.55 -3.01
N GLN A 106 12.43 -7.29 -4.02
CA GLN A 106 13.26 -7.64 -5.18
C GLN A 106 13.64 -6.40 -6.00
N TYR A 107 12.66 -5.52 -6.18
CA TYR A 107 12.77 -4.23 -6.85
C TYR A 107 12.28 -3.16 -5.88
N SER A 108 13.09 -2.13 -5.64
CA SER A 108 12.64 -0.97 -4.88
C SER A 108 13.06 0.37 -5.48
N ALA A 109 12.27 1.40 -5.24
CA ALA A 109 12.59 2.78 -5.57
C ALA A 109 12.11 3.74 -4.47
N LEU A 110 12.94 4.71 -4.13
CA LEU A 110 12.57 5.86 -3.30
C LEU A 110 12.22 7.03 -4.23
N PHE A 111 11.04 7.60 -4.05
CA PHE A 111 10.64 8.90 -4.61
C PHE A 111 10.58 9.90 -3.46
N ILE A 112 11.36 10.98 -3.53
CA ILE A 112 11.39 11.97 -2.46
C ILE A 112 11.26 13.38 -3.01
N VAL A 113 10.45 14.19 -2.35
CA VAL A 113 10.24 15.60 -2.67
C VAL A 113 10.35 16.47 -1.44
N SER A 114 10.91 17.67 -1.61
CA SER A 114 10.90 18.72 -0.61
C SER A 114 10.28 19.99 -1.19
N LEU A 115 9.20 20.44 -0.58
CA LEU A 115 8.36 21.51 -1.14
C LEU A 115 9.08 22.86 -1.14
N LYS A 116 9.76 23.21 -0.05
CA LYS A 116 10.43 24.51 0.10
C LYS A 116 11.67 24.64 -0.79
N GLU A 117 12.48 23.60 -0.88
CA GLU A 117 13.69 23.56 -1.71
C GLU A 117 13.36 23.31 -3.20
N ASN A 118 12.09 23.07 -3.54
CA ASN A 118 11.65 22.62 -4.87
C ASN A 118 12.49 21.43 -5.37
N TYR A 119 12.81 20.53 -4.44
CA TYR A 119 13.64 19.36 -4.67
C TYR A 119 12.76 18.15 -4.99
N ALA A 120 13.18 17.34 -5.96
CA ALA A 120 12.58 16.07 -6.28
C ALA A 120 13.65 15.13 -6.83
N SER A 121 13.65 13.88 -6.37
CA SER A 121 14.56 12.85 -6.87
C SER A 121 13.92 11.47 -6.82
N ILE A 122 14.47 10.56 -7.64
CA ILE A 122 14.10 9.15 -7.70
C ILE A 122 15.39 8.35 -7.51
N HIS A 123 15.38 7.42 -6.57
CA HIS A 123 16.51 6.56 -6.27
C HIS A 123 16.08 5.10 -6.44
N PRO A 124 16.25 4.52 -7.63
CA PRO A 124 16.04 3.09 -7.84
C PRO A 124 17.12 2.29 -7.11
N SER A 125 16.76 1.12 -6.61
CA SER A 125 17.71 0.10 -6.17
C SER A 125 18.58 -0.39 -7.33
N THR A 126 19.71 -1.02 -7.02
CA THR A 126 20.64 -1.58 -8.02
C THR A 126 19.95 -2.49 -9.04
N ASN A 127 18.98 -3.30 -8.60
CA ASN A 127 18.22 -4.20 -9.49
C ASN A 127 17.22 -3.48 -10.41
N MET A 128 17.01 -2.18 -10.19
CA MET A 128 16.12 -1.33 -10.97
C MET A 128 16.84 -0.29 -11.83
N GLU A 129 18.13 -0.03 -11.61
CA GLU A 129 18.88 1.02 -12.32
C GLU A 129 18.75 0.92 -13.85
N ALA A 130 18.77 -0.29 -14.39
CA ALA A 130 18.62 -0.53 -15.83
C ALA A 130 17.25 -0.10 -16.40
N PHE A 131 16.20 0.02 -15.57
CA PHE A 131 14.88 0.49 -15.96
C PHE A 131 14.76 2.03 -15.97
N TYR A 132 15.68 2.72 -15.27
CA TYR A 132 15.65 4.16 -15.04
C TYR A 132 16.97 4.82 -15.44
N PRO A 133 17.31 4.86 -16.74
CA PRO A 133 18.44 5.67 -17.19
C PRO A 133 18.21 7.14 -16.83
N PRO A 134 19.28 7.96 -16.73
CA PRO A 134 19.18 9.37 -16.30
C PRO A 134 18.09 10.17 -17.03
N ALA A 135 17.96 10.01 -18.34
CA ALA A 135 16.94 10.70 -19.15
C ALA A 135 15.49 10.39 -18.71
N VAL A 136 15.21 9.17 -18.26
CA VAL A 136 13.89 8.78 -17.74
C VAL A 136 13.63 9.44 -16.39
N GLN A 137 14.63 9.45 -15.51
CA GLN A 137 14.51 10.12 -14.21
C GLN A 137 14.27 11.62 -14.41
N ASP A 138 15.03 12.26 -15.30
CA ASP A 138 14.89 13.68 -15.62
C ASP A 138 13.49 14.01 -16.19
N GLU A 139 12.92 13.15 -17.03
CA GLU A 139 11.56 13.33 -17.56
C GLU A 139 10.52 13.32 -16.43
N ILE A 140 10.58 12.32 -15.55
CA ILE A 140 9.63 12.18 -14.44
C ILE A 140 9.80 13.37 -13.47
N ILE A 141 11.04 13.69 -13.08
CA ILE A 141 11.35 14.79 -12.17
C ILE A 141 10.93 16.14 -12.76
N GLY A 142 11.09 16.34 -14.07
CA GLY A 142 10.64 17.55 -14.76
C GLY A 142 9.13 17.77 -14.65
N LYS A 143 8.34 16.71 -14.84
CA LYS A 143 6.87 16.76 -14.64
C LYS A 143 6.53 17.02 -13.18
N VAL A 144 7.15 16.30 -12.25
CA VAL A 144 6.96 16.49 -10.81
C VAL A 144 7.22 17.94 -10.38
N LYS A 145 8.34 18.54 -10.79
CA LYS A 145 8.68 19.93 -10.44
C LYS A 145 7.68 20.93 -10.99
N LYS A 146 7.12 20.69 -12.18
CA LYS A 146 6.05 21.53 -12.74
C LYS A 146 4.78 21.50 -11.87
N GLU A 147 4.39 20.31 -11.42
CA GLU A 147 3.22 20.16 -10.53
C GLU A 147 3.48 20.74 -9.13
N MET A 148 4.71 20.64 -8.61
CA MET A 148 5.13 21.30 -7.36
C MET A 148 4.99 22.83 -7.45
N GLN A 149 5.40 23.44 -8.58
CA GLN A 149 5.22 24.87 -8.83
C GLN A 149 3.73 25.27 -8.89
N GLY A 150 2.89 24.40 -9.46
CA GLY A 150 1.44 24.54 -9.49
C GLY A 150 0.75 24.27 -8.14
N LYS A 151 1.48 23.79 -7.12
CA LYS A 151 0.97 23.34 -5.82
C LYS A 151 -0.08 22.22 -5.92
N ASP A 152 -0.08 21.45 -7.01
CA ASP A 152 -0.93 20.27 -7.18
C ASP A 152 -0.18 19.03 -6.67
N TYR A 153 -0.16 18.87 -5.35
CA TYR A 153 0.62 17.82 -4.69
C TYR A 153 0.06 16.40 -4.93
N GLN A 154 -1.22 16.28 -5.28
CA GLN A 154 -1.80 15.01 -5.74
C GLN A 154 -1.21 14.62 -7.10
N ARG A 155 -1.04 15.57 -8.02
CA ARG A 155 -0.35 15.33 -9.29
C ARG A 155 1.14 15.06 -9.11
N VAL A 156 1.79 15.66 -8.11
CA VAL A 156 3.18 15.32 -7.76
C VAL A 156 3.32 13.81 -7.48
N LEU A 157 2.43 13.24 -6.67
CA LEU A 157 2.40 11.79 -6.44
C LEU A 157 2.09 11.01 -7.71
N LYS A 158 1.12 11.47 -8.51
CA LYS A 158 0.73 10.81 -9.75
C LYS A 158 1.87 10.72 -10.76
N GLU A 159 2.56 11.83 -11.01
CA GLU A 159 3.65 11.89 -11.97
C GLU A 159 4.86 11.12 -11.44
N GLY A 160 5.21 11.27 -10.15
CA GLY A 160 6.33 10.56 -9.54
C GLY A 160 6.12 9.05 -9.48
N ILE A 161 5.10 8.60 -8.75
CA ILE A 161 4.80 7.16 -8.58
C ILE A 161 4.37 6.55 -9.92
N GLY A 162 3.47 7.22 -10.66
CA GLY A 162 2.98 6.71 -11.95
C GLY A 162 4.08 6.61 -13.00
N GLY A 163 5.02 7.56 -13.02
CA GLY A 163 6.21 7.49 -13.86
C GLY A 163 7.08 6.28 -13.54
N ILE A 164 7.33 6.03 -12.25
CA ILE A 164 8.05 4.84 -11.79
C ILE A 164 7.33 3.57 -12.27
N VAL A 165 6.06 3.39 -11.89
CA VAL A 165 5.30 2.19 -12.27
C VAL A 165 5.29 1.95 -13.79
N TYR A 166 5.03 3.01 -14.58
CA TYR A 166 4.99 2.91 -16.04
C TYR A 166 6.32 2.43 -16.64
N TYR A 167 7.44 3.02 -16.24
CA TYR A 167 8.74 2.65 -16.78
C TYR A 167 9.23 1.30 -16.28
N PHE A 168 8.88 0.91 -15.07
CA PHE A 168 9.11 -0.45 -14.60
C PHE A 168 8.35 -1.47 -15.46
N GLU A 169 7.02 -1.31 -15.59
CA GLU A 169 6.17 -2.24 -16.36
C GLU A 169 6.59 -2.34 -17.82
N LYS A 170 6.92 -1.19 -18.44
CA LYS A 170 7.38 -1.12 -19.83
C LYS A 170 8.65 -1.94 -20.09
N ASN A 171 9.56 -2.00 -19.11
CA ASN A 171 10.86 -2.65 -19.27
C ASN A 171 10.94 -4.03 -18.61
N SER A 172 10.03 -4.36 -17.71
CA SER A 172 9.93 -5.68 -17.10
C SER A 172 9.27 -6.66 -18.08
N LYS A 173 10.08 -7.42 -18.82
CA LYS A 173 9.60 -8.36 -19.86
C LYS A 173 8.67 -9.50 -19.36
N ASN A 174 8.51 -9.68 -18.04
CA ASN A 174 7.85 -10.85 -17.42
C ASN A 174 6.82 -10.51 -16.34
N ILE A 175 6.36 -9.27 -16.22
CA ILE A 175 5.40 -8.89 -15.19
C ILE A 175 4.12 -8.42 -15.88
N THR A 176 3.13 -9.31 -15.97
CA THR A 176 1.82 -8.99 -16.53
C THR A 176 1.01 -8.29 -15.43
N PRO A 177 0.70 -6.98 -15.56
CA PRO A 177 -0.13 -6.32 -14.58
C PRO A 177 -1.56 -6.84 -14.75
N LYS A 178 -2.12 -7.48 -13.71
CA LYS A 178 -3.54 -7.89 -13.71
C LYS A 178 -4.49 -6.69 -13.63
N ARG A 179 -4.00 -5.53 -13.18
CA ARG A 179 -4.72 -4.25 -13.14
C ARG A 179 -3.71 -3.11 -13.33
N THR A 180 -4.02 -2.19 -14.23
CA THR A 180 -3.24 -0.97 -14.44
C THR A 180 -3.79 0.18 -13.59
N LEU A 181 -2.98 1.21 -13.36
CA LEU A 181 -3.41 2.47 -12.72
C LEU A 181 -4.64 3.08 -13.42
N LYS A 182 -4.74 2.89 -14.75
CA LYS A 182 -5.88 3.32 -15.56
C LYS A 182 -7.19 2.64 -15.15
N ASP A 183 -7.14 1.36 -14.81
CA ASP A 183 -8.33 0.58 -14.45
C ASP A 183 -8.91 1.04 -13.11
N LEU A 184 -8.05 1.34 -12.12
CA LEU A 184 -8.47 1.88 -10.83
C LEU A 184 -9.01 3.31 -10.91
N ILE A 185 -8.42 4.16 -11.76
CA ILE A 185 -8.94 5.53 -11.98
C ILE A 185 -10.28 5.48 -12.72
N MET A 186 -10.45 4.56 -13.67
CA MET A 186 -11.71 4.36 -14.39
C MET A 186 -12.84 3.87 -13.47
N ASP A 187 -12.55 2.93 -12.57
CA ASP A 187 -13.55 2.44 -11.60
C ASP A 187 -14.07 3.57 -10.70
N ASN A 188 -13.21 4.52 -10.30
CA ASN A 188 -13.61 5.69 -9.52
C ASN A 188 -14.41 6.74 -10.32
N LEU A 189 -14.13 6.91 -11.62
CA LEU A 189 -14.92 7.76 -12.52
C LEU A 189 -16.35 7.22 -12.71
N ILE A 190 -16.49 5.90 -12.81
CA ILE A 190 -17.80 5.24 -12.90
C ILE A 190 -18.58 5.38 -11.58
N LEU A 191 -17.91 5.24 -10.43
CA LEU A 191 -18.53 5.40 -9.12
C LEU A 191 -18.99 6.85 -8.86
N LEU A 192 -18.19 7.85 -9.24
CA LEU A 192 -18.56 9.28 -9.19
C LEU A 192 -19.72 9.60 -10.13
N GLY A 193 -19.75 9.02 -11.33
CA GLY A 193 -20.86 9.16 -12.28
C GLY A 193 -22.17 8.57 -11.74
N LEU A 194 -22.11 7.39 -11.09
CA LEU A 194 -23.26 6.76 -10.44
C LEU A 194 -23.77 7.56 -9.24
N ALA A 195 -22.89 8.12 -8.42
CA ALA A 195 -23.26 8.97 -7.30
C ALA A 195 -23.95 10.27 -7.77
N ALA A 196 -23.48 10.87 -8.85
CA ALA A 196 -24.12 12.04 -9.46
C ALA A 196 -25.51 11.70 -10.03
N LEU A 197 -25.66 10.56 -10.70
CA LEU A 197 -26.96 10.04 -11.16
C LEU A 197 -27.94 9.78 -10.01
N PHE A 198 -27.47 9.16 -8.92
CA PHE A 198 -28.29 8.92 -7.73
C PHE A 198 -28.73 10.23 -7.06
N ALA A 199 -27.85 11.23 -7.00
CA ALA A 199 -28.19 12.56 -6.48
C ALA A 199 -29.27 13.25 -7.32
N VAL A 200 -29.19 13.14 -8.65
CA VAL A 200 -30.22 13.66 -9.57
C VAL A 200 -31.55 12.92 -9.39
N VAL A 201 -31.53 11.59 -9.30
CA VAL A 201 -32.75 10.77 -9.07
C VAL A 201 -33.39 11.11 -7.72
N LEU A 202 -32.61 11.29 -6.66
CA LEU A 202 -33.11 11.71 -5.35
C LEU A 202 -33.68 13.13 -5.37
N ALA A 203 -33.05 14.06 -6.09
CA ALA A 203 -33.54 15.43 -6.26
C ALA A 203 -34.85 15.49 -7.06
N VAL A 204 -35.02 14.62 -8.06
CA VAL A 204 -36.26 14.51 -8.86
C VAL A 204 -37.37 13.81 -8.08
N SER A 205 -37.06 12.75 -7.31
CA SER A 205 -38.03 12.00 -6.50
C SER A 205 -38.62 12.85 -5.37
N ARG A 206 -37.86 13.81 -4.82
CA ARG A 206 -38.36 14.79 -3.83
C ARG A 206 -39.34 15.82 -4.40
N ARG A 207 -39.56 15.87 -5.72
CA ARG A 207 -40.55 16.74 -6.38
C ARG A 207 -41.88 16.03 -6.69
N LYS A 208 -42.26 14.98 -5.96
CA LYS A 208 -43.67 14.56 -5.96
C LYS A 208 -44.45 15.52 -5.05
N PRO A 209 -45.44 16.28 -5.57
CA PRO A 209 -46.30 17.08 -4.73
C PRO A 209 -47.10 16.14 -3.82
N GLN A 210 -47.15 16.46 -2.53
CA GLN A 210 -48.14 15.88 -1.64
C GLN A 210 -49.51 16.34 -2.16
N ALA A 211 -50.26 15.40 -2.72
CA ALA A 211 -51.67 15.55 -3.02
C ALA A 211 -52.49 15.11 -1.81
#